data_AF-A0ABD4XC34-F1
#
_entry.id   AF-A0ABD4XC34-F1
#
_cell.length_a   1.000
_cell.length_b   1.000
_cell.length_c   1.000
_cell.angle_alpha   90.00
_cell.angle_beta   90.00
_cell.angle_gamma   90.00
#
_symmetry.space_group_name_H-M   'P 1'
#
loop_
_entity.id
_entity.type
_entity.pdbx_description
1 polymer ?
#
loop_
_entity_poly.entity_id
_entity_poly.type
_entity_poly.pdbx_seq_one_letter_code
_entity_poly.pdbx_strand_id
1 'polypeptide(L)'
;MFAPIGYVNIAELLDGFRPRARGLTKAMSWVTVEQSENPDWHFNTHVEAVVVWMTCRVLDEVDTFICSPTGQVLRGAPLLFHHEDEPEKWRWINESLCRSGQQTVLEHYLNTERGNPLSRFRFLDPVAGVVCVEGRARELSNSSLGADENITTQTRAASQFDSWAVCFSLEDIPENWDILGWLDAKEAATDALDSDAKPELRRGRPRKVDKALAAYKGRFPKGHGALTWVEVASEISDLTGTRIHHETLMKAVNREKNGLNG
;
A
#
# COMPACT_ATOMS: atom_id res chain seq x y z
N MET A 1 -7.59 4.25 -8.77
CA MET A 1 -7.31 3.48 -7.53
C MET A 1 -8.13 4.13 -6.41
N PHE A 2 -8.63 3.39 -5.41
CA PHE A 2 -9.62 3.94 -4.46
C PHE A 2 -8.96 4.72 -3.30
N ALA A 3 -8.39 5.89 -3.59
CA ALA A 3 -8.08 6.87 -2.56
C ALA A 3 -9.28 7.82 -2.40
N PRO A 4 -9.76 8.07 -1.16
CA PRO A 4 -10.78 9.08 -0.94
C PRO A 4 -10.24 10.49 -1.21
N ILE A 5 -11.14 11.44 -1.48
CA ILE A 5 -10.78 12.85 -1.67
C ILE A 5 -9.99 13.35 -0.47
N GLY A 6 -8.91 14.10 -0.73
CA GLY A 6 -7.99 14.59 0.30
C GLY A 6 -6.93 13.57 0.72
N TYR A 7 -6.90 12.39 0.08
CA TYR A 7 -5.89 11.37 0.33
C TYR A 7 -5.18 10.98 -0.98
N VAL A 8 -3.89 10.68 -0.88
CA VAL A 8 -3.09 10.13 -1.97
C VAL A 8 -2.75 8.67 -1.68
N ASN A 9 -2.89 7.80 -2.67
CA ASN A 9 -2.44 6.41 -2.54
C ASN A 9 -0.91 6.32 -2.65
N ILE A 10 -0.29 5.42 -1.89
CA ILE A 10 1.15 5.22 -1.92
C ILE A 10 1.70 4.87 -3.32
N ALA A 11 0.98 4.13 -4.15
CA ALA A 11 1.40 3.83 -5.52
C ALA A 11 1.51 5.11 -6.37
N GLU A 12 0.62 6.07 -6.14
CA GLU A 12 0.68 7.36 -6.82
C GLU A 12 1.86 8.18 -6.31
N LEU A 13 2.11 8.16 -5.01
CA LEU A 13 3.28 8.80 -4.40
C LEU A 13 4.60 8.21 -4.94
N LEU A 14 4.66 6.88 -5.16
CA LEU A 14 5.80 6.22 -5.80
C LEU A 14 6.03 6.69 -7.24
N ASP A 15 4.97 6.82 -8.02
CA ASP A 15 5.07 7.32 -9.39
C ASP A 15 5.58 8.76 -9.41
N GLY A 16 5.17 9.59 -8.44
CA GLY A 16 5.72 10.92 -8.22
C GLY A 16 7.20 10.92 -7.82
N PHE A 17 7.67 9.88 -7.12
CA PHE A 17 9.08 9.74 -6.75
C PHE A 17 9.99 9.34 -7.91
N ARG A 18 9.50 8.60 -8.91
CA ARG A 18 10.34 8.06 -9.99
C ARG A 18 11.16 9.13 -10.73
N PRO A 19 10.60 10.29 -11.16
CA PRO A 19 11.40 11.34 -11.82
C PRO A 19 12.51 11.89 -10.93
N ARG A 20 12.21 12.13 -9.65
CA ARG A 20 13.19 12.67 -8.67
C ARG A 20 14.28 11.65 -8.35
N ALA A 21 13.90 10.39 -8.15
CA ALA A 21 14.83 9.29 -7.97
C ALA A 21 15.76 9.11 -9.18
N ARG A 22 15.24 9.25 -10.41
CA ARG A 22 16.07 9.28 -11.64
C ARG A 22 17.06 10.44 -11.64
N GLY A 23 16.61 11.64 -11.28
CA GLY A 23 17.47 12.83 -11.19
C GLY A 23 18.59 12.66 -10.16
N LEU A 24 18.25 12.22 -8.95
CA LEU A 24 19.20 11.93 -7.88
C LEU A 24 20.18 10.83 -8.30
N THR A 25 19.68 9.73 -8.87
CA THR A 25 20.52 8.61 -9.30
C THR A 25 21.55 9.07 -10.32
N LYS A 26 21.15 9.85 -11.34
CA LYS A 26 22.10 10.44 -12.32
C LYS A 26 23.17 11.32 -11.66
N ALA A 27 22.81 12.06 -10.61
CA ALA A 27 23.74 12.92 -9.90
C ALA A 27 24.73 12.12 -9.01
N MET A 28 24.31 10.94 -8.52
CA MET A 28 25.11 10.08 -7.65
C MET A 28 25.96 9.06 -8.41
N SER A 29 25.48 8.57 -9.56
CA SER A 29 26.00 7.36 -10.20
C SER A 29 26.99 7.60 -11.35
N TRP A 30 27.59 8.78 -11.43
CA TRP A 30 28.44 9.16 -12.58
C TRP A 30 29.70 8.30 -12.74
N VAL A 31 30.17 7.61 -11.69
CA VAL A 31 31.42 6.83 -11.73
C VAL A 31 31.21 5.31 -11.66
N THR A 32 30.16 4.84 -10.98
CA THR A 32 29.92 3.41 -10.69
C THR A 32 29.04 2.70 -11.73
N VAL A 33 28.09 3.40 -12.38
CA VAL A 33 27.18 2.79 -13.38
C VAL A 33 27.86 2.57 -14.74
N GLU A 34 28.78 3.46 -15.14
CA GLU A 34 29.51 3.36 -16.41
C GLU A 34 30.46 2.15 -16.48
N GLN A 35 30.87 1.61 -15.33
CA GLN A 35 31.82 0.49 -15.24
C GLN A 35 31.12 -0.88 -15.16
N SER A 36 29.78 -0.92 -15.08
CA SER A 36 29.06 -2.19 -14.95
C SER A 36 28.86 -2.89 -16.31
N GLU A 37 28.80 -4.22 -16.31
CA GLU A 37 28.52 -5.02 -17.51
C GLU A 37 27.11 -4.78 -18.06
N ASN A 38 26.17 -4.28 -17.23
CA ASN A 38 24.83 -3.89 -17.63
C ASN A 38 24.39 -2.55 -16.98
N PRO A 39 24.80 -1.42 -17.58
CA PRO A 39 24.57 -0.08 -17.02
C PRO A 39 23.10 0.25 -16.81
N ASP A 40 22.23 -0.15 -17.74
CA ASP A 40 20.79 0.15 -17.69
C ASP A 40 20.09 -0.60 -16.55
N TRP A 41 20.43 -1.87 -16.35
CA TRP A 41 19.90 -2.65 -15.23
C TRP A 41 20.34 -2.04 -13.89
N HIS A 42 21.65 -1.78 -13.74
CA HIS A 42 22.18 -1.15 -12.52
C HIS A 42 21.51 0.19 -12.25
N PHE A 43 21.39 1.07 -13.25
CA PHE A 43 20.75 2.36 -13.10
C PHE A 43 19.29 2.23 -12.63
N ASN A 44 18.49 1.34 -13.24
CA ASN A 44 17.10 1.16 -12.84
C ASN A 44 16.97 0.61 -11.42
N THR A 45 17.84 -0.32 -11.00
CA THR A 45 17.87 -0.81 -9.61
C THR A 45 18.21 0.30 -8.61
N HIS A 46 19.11 1.22 -8.97
CA HIS A 46 19.44 2.37 -8.13
C HIS A 46 18.24 3.31 -7.98
N VAL A 47 17.52 3.57 -9.07
CA VAL A 47 16.28 4.35 -9.04
C VAL A 47 15.25 3.71 -8.12
N GLU A 48 15.03 2.40 -8.22
CA GLU A 48 14.06 1.68 -7.38
C GLU A 48 14.42 1.75 -5.90
N ALA A 49 15.70 1.60 -5.54
CA ALA A 49 16.13 1.72 -4.16
C ALA A 49 15.98 3.14 -3.60
N VAL A 50 16.24 4.18 -4.41
CA VAL A 50 15.98 5.58 -4.01
C VAL A 50 14.49 5.80 -3.80
N VAL A 51 13.65 5.27 -4.69
CA VAL A 51 12.18 5.31 -4.53
C VAL A 51 11.77 4.66 -3.21
N VAL A 52 12.25 3.44 -2.92
CA VAL A 52 11.95 2.73 -1.66
C VAL A 52 12.42 3.50 -0.44
N TRP A 53 13.62 4.09 -0.48
CA TRP A 53 14.11 4.95 0.60
C TRP A 53 13.18 6.14 0.84
N MET A 54 12.73 6.84 -0.22
CA MET A 54 11.78 7.93 -0.10
C MET A 54 10.45 7.45 0.50
N THR A 55 9.96 6.29 0.10
CA THR A 55 8.74 5.68 0.65
C THR A 55 8.85 5.36 2.13
N CYS A 56 9.97 4.80 2.57
CA CYS A 56 10.21 4.51 3.98
C CYS A 56 10.18 5.80 4.82
N ARG A 57 10.81 6.88 4.32
CA ARG A 57 10.74 8.21 4.99
C ARG A 57 9.29 8.69 5.13
N VAL A 58 8.47 8.51 4.11
CA VAL A 58 7.04 8.87 4.16
C VAL A 58 6.29 8.06 5.20
N LEU A 59 6.49 6.75 5.23
CA LEU A 59 5.84 5.85 6.19
C LEU A 59 6.26 6.15 7.64
N ASP A 60 7.50 6.61 7.85
CA ASP A 60 8.03 6.96 9.18
C ASP A 60 7.60 8.35 9.67
N GLU A 61 7.46 9.33 8.77
CA GLU A 61 7.20 10.74 9.14
C GLU A 61 5.74 11.17 8.98
N VAL A 62 4.95 10.49 8.14
CA VAL A 62 3.57 10.88 7.80
C VAL A 62 2.59 9.85 8.32
N ASP A 63 1.50 10.33 8.92
CA ASP A 63 0.43 9.48 9.37
C ASP A 63 -0.17 8.69 8.20
N THR A 64 -0.11 7.36 8.32
CA THR A 64 -0.54 6.44 7.27
C THR A 64 -1.94 5.92 7.56
N PHE A 65 -2.79 5.94 6.53
CA PHE A 65 -4.16 5.47 6.56
C PHE A 65 -4.35 4.26 5.65
N ILE A 66 -5.36 3.46 5.93
CA ILE A 66 -5.84 2.40 5.05
C ILE A 66 -7.29 2.65 4.66
N CYS A 67 -7.58 2.45 3.38
CA CYS A 67 -8.91 2.63 2.80
C CYS A 67 -9.44 1.31 2.23
N SER A 68 -10.64 0.93 2.65
CA SER A 68 -11.34 -0.23 2.10
C SER A 68 -11.77 0.02 0.66
N PRO A 69 -11.98 -1.03 -0.15
CA PRO A 69 -12.67 -0.92 -1.44
C PRO A 69 -14.07 -0.27 -1.35
N THR A 70 -14.69 -0.28 -0.16
CA THR A 70 -16.01 0.31 0.11
C THR A 70 -15.96 1.75 0.65
N GLY A 71 -14.80 2.41 0.66
CA GLY A 71 -14.63 3.80 1.10
C GLY A 71 -14.49 4.03 2.62
N GLN A 72 -14.35 2.96 3.42
CA GLN A 72 -14.04 3.06 4.84
C GLN A 72 -12.57 3.41 5.06
N VAL A 73 -12.29 4.44 5.87
CA VAL A 73 -10.92 4.90 6.16
C VAL A 73 -10.58 4.68 7.63
N LEU A 74 -9.36 4.20 7.88
CA LEU A 74 -8.79 3.98 9.20
C LEU A 74 -7.35 4.44 9.25
N ARG A 75 -6.89 4.89 10.42
CA ARG A 75 -5.45 5.00 10.68
C ARG A 75 -4.85 3.59 10.66
N GLY A 76 -3.84 3.38 9.84
CA GLY A 76 -3.19 2.09 9.73
C GLY A 76 -2.33 1.82 10.96
N ALA A 77 -2.31 0.55 11.39
CA ALA A 77 -1.43 0.15 12.48
C ALA A 77 0.03 0.14 11.98
N PRO A 78 1.01 0.68 12.75
CA PRO A 78 2.42 0.76 12.32
C PRO A 78 3.00 -0.57 11.83
N LEU A 79 2.55 -1.68 12.42
CA LEU A 79 2.91 -3.04 12.00
C LEU A 79 2.68 -3.31 10.50
N LEU A 80 1.63 -2.76 9.90
CA LEU A 80 1.29 -2.99 8.49
C LEU A 80 2.32 -2.38 7.54
N PHE A 81 3.02 -1.36 8.01
CA PHE A 81 3.93 -0.54 7.23
C PHE A 81 5.39 -0.76 7.60
N HIS A 82 5.65 -1.72 8.49
CA HIS A 82 6.98 -2.01 8.95
C HIS A 82 7.90 -2.39 7.78
N HIS A 83 9.08 -1.76 7.76
CA HIS A 83 10.20 -2.05 6.89
C HIS A 83 11.47 -2.21 7.71
N GLU A 84 12.42 -2.98 7.18
CA GLU A 84 13.73 -3.22 7.82
C GLU A 84 14.78 -2.17 7.41
N ASP A 85 14.38 -1.24 6.57
CA ASP A 85 15.21 -0.12 6.18
C ASP A 85 15.27 0.88 7.33
N GLU A 86 16.46 1.41 7.61
CA GLU A 86 16.68 2.38 8.70
C GLU A 86 16.93 3.77 8.10
N PRO A 87 15.90 4.45 7.57
CA PRO A 87 16.09 5.62 6.72
C PRO A 87 16.66 6.83 7.47
N GLU A 88 16.61 6.85 8.82
CA GLU A 88 17.26 7.86 9.66
C GLU A 88 18.79 7.88 9.60
N LYS A 89 19.42 6.73 9.29
CA LYS A 89 20.88 6.66 9.01
C LYS A 89 21.26 7.45 7.75
N TRP A 90 20.28 7.93 7.00
CA TRP A 90 20.40 8.53 5.67
C TRP A 90 19.62 9.83 5.70
N ARG A 91 20.19 10.86 6.36
CA ARG A 91 19.63 12.21 6.26
C ARG A 91 19.47 12.54 4.78
N TRP A 92 18.29 13.08 4.43
CA TRP A 92 17.88 13.52 3.09
C TRP A 92 19.09 13.72 2.20
N ILE A 93 19.18 12.95 1.11
CA ILE A 93 20.28 13.01 0.13
C ILE A 93 20.54 14.47 -0.18
N ASN A 94 21.47 15.07 0.57
CA ASN A 94 21.79 16.47 0.46
C ASN A 94 22.82 16.48 -0.64
N GLU A 95 22.59 17.28 -1.68
CA GLU A 95 23.49 17.42 -2.82
C GLU A 95 24.95 17.65 -2.41
N SER A 96 25.18 18.17 -1.19
CA SER A 96 26.50 18.34 -0.59
C SER A 96 27.23 17.03 -0.25
N LEU A 97 26.52 15.96 0.14
CA LEU A 97 27.12 14.64 0.43
C LEU A 97 27.55 13.90 -0.84
N CYS A 98 26.91 14.17 -1.98
CA CYS A 98 27.26 13.58 -3.27
C CYS A 98 28.61 14.08 -3.82
N ARG A 99 29.19 15.15 -3.26
CA ARG A 99 30.42 15.79 -3.76
C ARG A 99 31.72 15.27 -3.14
N SER A 100 31.66 14.49 -2.05
CA SER A 100 32.87 14.18 -1.25
C SER A 100 33.66 12.95 -1.70
N GLY A 101 33.24 12.23 -2.74
CA GLY A 101 33.98 11.06 -3.26
C GLY A 101 34.06 9.87 -2.29
N GLN A 102 33.42 9.95 -1.12
CA GLN A 102 33.12 8.78 -0.31
C GLN A 102 31.96 8.06 -0.97
N GLN A 103 32.12 6.75 -1.16
CA GLN A 103 31.01 5.88 -1.52
C GLN A 103 29.82 6.28 -0.67
N THR A 104 28.78 6.82 -1.30
CA THR A 104 27.67 7.35 -0.52
C THR A 104 27.12 6.19 0.28
N VAL A 105 26.65 6.44 1.51
CA VAL A 105 26.04 5.37 2.31
C VAL A 105 25.00 4.65 1.42
N LEU A 106 24.29 5.38 0.55
CA LEU A 106 23.39 4.86 -0.49
C LEU A 106 24.04 3.82 -1.42
N GLU A 107 25.25 4.06 -1.94
CA GLU A 107 26.00 3.05 -2.69
C GLU A 107 26.30 1.82 -1.83
N HIS A 108 26.58 1.96 -0.53
CA HIS A 108 26.72 0.81 0.37
C HIS A 108 25.40 0.03 0.53
N TYR A 109 24.27 0.72 0.70
CA TYR A 109 22.92 0.11 0.75
C TYR A 109 22.54 -0.63 -0.53
N LEU A 110 22.92 -0.05 -1.68
CA LEU A 110 22.72 -0.61 -3.01
C LEU A 110 23.62 -1.82 -3.28
N ASN A 111 24.85 -1.80 -2.76
CA ASN A 111 25.84 -2.86 -2.92
C ASN A 111 25.68 -4.00 -1.90
N THR A 112 24.99 -3.77 -0.79
CA THR A 112 24.52 -4.88 0.05
C THR A 112 23.39 -5.61 -0.67
N GLU A 113 23.68 -6.80 -1.20
CA GLU A 113 22.75 -7.71 -1.88
C GLU A 113 21.53 -8.06 -1.02
N ARG A 114 20.55 -7.16 -0.99
CA ARG A 114 19.26 -7.36 -0.31
C ARG A 114 18.15 -7.37 -1.36
N GLY A 115 18.15 -8.39 -2.24
CA GLY A 115 17.05 -8.72 -3.17
C GLY A 115 16.44 -7.53 -3.92
N ASN A 116 15.17 -7.64 -4.32
CA ASN A 116 14.42 -6.53 -4.87
C ASN A 116 14.07 -5.53 -3.74
N PRO A 117 14.42 -4.23 -3.85
CA PRO A 117 14.07 -3.23 -2.83
C PRO A 117 12.57 -3.19 -2.48
N LEU A 118 11.68 -3.42 -3.46
CA LEU A 118 10.23 -3.39 -3.26
C LEU A 118 9.69 -4.62 -2.50
N SER A 119 10.48 -5.69 -2.36
CA SER A 119 10.11 -6.88 -1.58
C SER A 119 10.47 -6.76 -0.10
N ARG A 120 10.88 -5.58 0.37
CA ARG A 120 11.32 -5.34 1.76
C ARG A 120 10.19 -4.95 2.71
N PHE A 121 9.02 -4.64 2.15
CA PHE A 121 7.81 -4.38 2.92
C PHE A 121 7.09 -5.70 3.24
N ARG A 122 6.76 -5.92 4.52
CA ARG A 122 6.17 -7.19 4.97
C ARG A 122 4.73 -7.39 4.49
N PHE A 123 3.87 -6.40 4.70
CA PHE A 123 2.44 -6.47 4.40
C PHE A 123 1.96 -5.41 3.41
N LEU A 124 2.85 -4.59 2.86
CA LEU A 124 2.52 -3.53 1.90
C LEU A 124 3.07 -3.89 0.52
N ASP A 125 2.20 -4.03 -0.48
CA ASP A 125 2.62 -3.99 -1.88
C ASP A 125 2.69 -2.52 -2.30
N PRO A 126 3.90 -1.93 -2.39
CA PRO A 126 4.05 -0.53 -2.72
C PRO A 126 3.56 -0.26 -4.16
N VAL A 127 3.77 -1.18 -5.10
CA VAL A 127 3.42 -1.00 -6.52
C VAL A 127 1.91 -1.00 -6.72
N ALA A 128 1.22 -1.98 -6.12
CA ALA A 128 -0.24 -2.03 -6.16
C ALA A 128 -0.89 -1.00 -5.22
N GLY A 129 -0.13 -0.47 -4.26
CA GLY A 129 -0.59 0.56 -3.34
C GLY A 129 -1.53 0.03 -2.26
N VAL A 130 -1.39 -1.24 -1.88
CA VAL A 130 -2.32 -1.93 -0.99
C VAL A 130 -1.61 -2.72 0.11
N VAL A 131 -2.31 -2.98 1.20
CA VAL A 131 -1.96 -4.05 2.12
C VAL A 131 -2.13 -5.38 1.38
N CYS A 132 -1.07 -6.17 1.32
CA CYS A 132 -1.01 -7.45 0.62
C CYS A 132 -0.34 -8.50 1.52
N VAL A 133 -1.10 -9.53 1.85
CA VAL A 133 -0.66 -10.68 2.67
C VAL A 133 -0.56 -11.93 1.81
N GLU A 134 -1.49 -12.11 0.87
CA GLU A 134 -1.50 -13.25 -0.04
C GLU A 134 -0.32 -13.19 -1.02
N GLY A 135 0.33 -14.32 -1.28
CA GLY A 135 1.47 -14.39 -2.22
C GLY A 135 2.81 -13.87 -1.70
N ARG A 136 2.89 -13.40 -0.44
CA ARG A 136 4.11 -12.80 0.14
C ARG A 136 4.85 -13.67 1.15
N ALA A 137 4.72 -14.99 1.03
CA ALA A 137 5.32 -15.96 1.95
C ALA A 137 6.86 -15.86 2.00
N ARG A 138 7.49 -15.43 0.91
CA ARG A 138 8.95 -15.27 0.80
C ARG A 138 9.44 -14.04 1.56
N GLU A 139 8.72 -12.93 1.46
CA GLU A 139 9.01 -11.67 2.15
C GLU A 139 8.79 -11.83 3.66
N LEU A 140 7.73 -12.56 4.04
CA LEU A 140 7.45 -12.90 5.43
C LEU A 140 8.54 -13.78 6.07
N SER A 141 9.09 -14.72 5.31
CA SER A 141 10.12 -15.66 5.80
C SER A 141 11.54 -15.09 5.81
N ASN A 142 11.83 -14.09 4.96
CA ASN A 142 13.14 -13.44 4.91
C ASN A 142 13.37 -12.37 5.98
N SER A 143 12.34 -12.04 6.77
CA SER A 143 12.40 -10.91 7.70
C SER A 143 13.15 -11.24 9.00
N SER A 144 13.98 -10.30 9.46
CA SER A 144 14.90 -10.43 10.58
C SER A 144 14.24 -10.29 11.98
N LEU A 145 13.01 -9.77 12.04
CA LEU A 145 12.22 -9.67 13.27
C LEU A 145 11.47 -10.97 13.62
N GLY A 146 12.19 -11.88 14.28
CA GLY A 146 11.80 -12.68 15.46
C GLY A 146 10.57 -13.61 15.43
N ALA A 147 10.83 -14.90 15.67
CA ALA A 147 9.96 -16.00 16.15
C ALA A 147 8.61 -16.22 15.44
N ASP A 148 8.46 -17.40 14.83
CA ASP A 148 7.30 -17.85 14.04
C ASP A 148 5.91 -17.62 14.68
N GLU A 149 5.79 -17.62 16.01
CA GLU A 149 4.53 -17.36 16.72
C GLU A 149 4.05 -15.90 16.58
N ASN A 150 4.97 -14.93 16.52
CA ASN A 150 4.62 -13.52 16.32
C ASN A 150 4.21 -13.25 14.88
N ILE A 151 4.88 -13.85 13.90
CA ILE A 151 4.57 -13.68 12.48
C ILE A 151 3.17 -14.21 12.17
N THR A 152 2.80 -15.38 12.68
CA THR A 152 1.47 -15.96 12.45
C THR A 152 0.35 -15.05 12.97
N THR A 153 0.56 -14.45 14.15
CA THR A 153 -0.40 -13.51 14.76
C THR A 153 -0.49 -12.21 13.97
N GLN A 154 0.65 -11.66 13.53
CA GLN A 154 0.72 -10.46 12.71
C GLN A 154 0.07 -10.66 11.34
N THR A 155 0.37 -11.77 10.66
CA THR A 155 -0.24 -12.16 9.39
C THR A 155 -1.76 -12.27 9.52
N ARG A 156 -2.27 -12.89 10.59
CA ARG A 156 -3.72 -12.99 10.84
C ARG A 156 -4.39 -11.64 11.13
N ALA A 157 -3.65 -10.69 11.70
CA ALA A 157 -4.13 -9.33 11.90
C ALA A 157 -4.16 -8.56 10.57
N ALA A 158 -3.06 -8.63 9.81
CA ALA A 158 -2.90 -7.96 8.52
C ALA A 158 -3.88 -8.49 7.47
N SER A 159 -4.17 -9.79 7.45
CA SER A 159 -5.05 -10.43 6.46
C SER A 159 -6.49 -9.91 6.48
N GLN A 160 -6.89 -9.19 7.53
CA GLN A 160 -8.21 -8.55 7.62
C GLN A 160 -8.30 -7.28 6.79
N PHE A 161 -7.15 -6.71 6.44
CA PHE A 161 -7.00 -5.51 5.64
C PHE A 161 -6.41 -5.83 4.26
N ASP A 162 -6.34 -7.10 3.88
CA ASP A 162 -5.83 -7.49 2.58
C ASP A 162 -6.61 -6.80 1.44
N SER A 163 -5.89 -6.31 0.44
CA SER A 163 -6.36 -5.48 -0.67
C SER A 163 -6.89 -4.08 -0.28
N TRP A 164 -6.64 -3.61 0.94
CA TRP A 164 -6.96 -2.24 1.34
C TRP A 164 -5.89 -1.28 0.82
N ALA A 165 -6.33 -0.17 0.24
CA ALA A 165 -5.44 0.88 -0.24
C ALA A 165 -4.67 1.51 0.92
N VAL A 166 -3.37 1.73 0.76
CA VAL A 166 -2.54 2.48 1.71
C VAL A 166 -2.45 3.91 1.23
N CYS A 167 -2.89 4.84 2.06
CA CYS A 167 -3.07 6.23 1.69
C CYS A 167 -2.49 7.17 2.74
N PHE A 168 -2.14 8.38 2.31
CA PHE A 168 -1.70 9.49 3.17
C PHE A 168 -2.69 10.64 3.01
N SER A 169 -3.00 11.34 4.09
CA SER A 169 -3.75 12.59 3.99
C SER A 169 -2.88 13.63 3.29
N LEU A 170 -3.42 14.35 2.31
CA LEU A 170 -2.69 15.44 1.64
C LEU A 170 -2.31 16.54 2.64
N GLU A 171 -3.12 16.75 3.67
CA GLU A 171 -2.87 17.74 4.73
C GLU A 171 -1.68 17.37 5.63
N ASP A 172 -1.38 16.07 5.75
CA ASP A 172 -0.29 15.57 6.61
C ASP A 172 1.05 15.49 5.85
N ILE A 173 1.04 15.66 4.52
CA ILE A 173 2.25 15.65 3.71
C ILE A 173 2.95 17.00 3.85
N PRO A 174 4.21 17.04 4.32
CA PRO A 174 4.94 18.29 4.47
C PRO A 174 5.07 19.08 3.15
N GLU A 175 4.77 20.38 3.16
CA GLU A 175 4.82 21.23 1.95
C GLU A 175 6.20 21.29 1.29
N ASN A 176 7.26 21.11 2.07
CA ASN A 176 8.64 21.07 1.57
C ASN A 176 8.98 19.76 0.84
N TRP A 177 8.08 18.77 0.90
CA TRP A 177 8.12 17.61 0.04
C TRP A 177 7.44 18.04 -1.25
N ASP A 178 8.25 18.47 -2.22
CA ASP A 178 7.96 18.85 -3.61
C ASP A 178 7.15 17.81 -4.44
N ILE A 179 6.53 16.86 -3.76
CA ILE A 179 5.50 15.89 -4.17
C ILE A 179 4.18 16.61 -4.43
N LEU A 180 3.84 17.63 -3.62
CA LEU A 180 2.59 18.39 -3.78
C LEU A 180 2.52 19.10 -5.13
N GLY A 181 3.62 19.68 -5.61
CA GLY A 181 3.67 20.30 -6.95
C GLY A 181 3.45 19.32 -8.11
N TRP A 182 3.69 18.01 -7.91
CA TRP A 182 3.36 16.95 -8.86
C TRP A 182 1.92 16.46 -8.71
N LEU A 183 1.39 16.39 -7.48
CA LEU A 183 0.00 16.04 -7.21
C LEU A 183 -0.97 17.11 -7.71
N ASP A 184 -0.66 18.40 -7.54
CA ASP A 184 -1.44 19.53 -8.05
C ASP A 184 -1.57 19.48 -9.58
N ALA A 185 -0.50 19.10 -10.29
CA ALA A 185 -0.52 18.93 -11.74
C ALA A 185 -1.38 17.74 -12.19
N LYS A 186 -1.55 16.72 -11.32
CA LYS A 186 -2.37 15.53 -11.56
C LYS A 186 -3.83 15.76 -11.17
N GLU A 187 -4.11 16.43 -10.05
CA GLU A 187 -5.46 16.85 -9.66
C GLU A 187 -6.08 17.77 -10.72
N ALA A 188 -5.32 18.76 -11.23
CA ALA A 188 -5.77 19.61 -12.32
C ALA A 188 -6.11 18.84 -13.62
N ALA A 189 -5.49 17.67 -13.85
CA ALA A 189 -5.79 16.79 -14.98
C ALA A 189 -6.98 15.85 -14.71
N THR A 190 -7.29 15.58 -13.43
CA THR A 190 -8.33 14.62 -13.00
C THR A 190 -9.67 15.31 -12.73
N ASP A 191 -9.65 16.54 -12.22
CA ASP A 191 -10.82 17.42 -12.07
C ASP A 191 -11.49 17.75 -13.41
N ALA A 192 -10.77 17.61 -14.52
CA ALA A 192 -11.31 17.72 -15.87
C ALA A 192 -12.18 16.51 -16.29
N LEU A 193 -12.20 15.42 -15.50
CA LEU A 193 -12.78 14.12 -15.89
C LEU A 193 -13.87 13.58 -14.94
N ASP A 194 -13.93 13.97 -13.66
CA ASP A 194 -14.89 13.40 -12.71
C ASP A 194 -15.80 14.45 -12.05
N SER A 195 -17.01 14.60 -12.59
CA SER A 195 -18.08 15.44 -12.05
C SER A 195 -19.26 14.66 -11.46
N ASP A 196 -19.07 13.43 -10.96
CA ASP A 196 -20.18 12.65 -10.39
C ASP A 196 -19.90 12.10 -8.98
N ALA A 197 -20.81 12.46 -8.06
CA ALA A 197 -21.13 11.90 -6.74
C ALA A 197 -19.98 11.40 -5.84
N LYS A 198 -19.62 12.23 -4.86
CA LYS A 198 -18.68 11.93 -3.77
C LYS A 198 -19.25 10.85 -2.82
N PRO A 199 -18.56 9.70 -2.60
CA PRO A 199 -19.00 8.71 -1.61
C PRO A 199 -18.74 9.18 -0.18
N GLU A 200 -19.72 9.03 0.72
CA GLU A 200 -19.59 9.33 2.14
C GLU A 200 -18.61 8.38 2.85
N LEU A 201 -17.65 8.96 3.58
CA LEU A 201 -16.62 8.25 4.35
C LEU A 201 -17.24 7.47 5.53
N ARG A 202 -17.14 6.14 5.52
CA ARG A 202 -17.52 5.30 6.68
C ARG A 202 -16.32 5.14 7.62
N ARG A 203 -16.49 5.34 8.93
CA ARG A 203 -15.43 5.16 9.95
C ARG A 203 -15.60 3.84 10.72
N GLY A 204 -14.51 3.14 11.06
CA GLY A 204 -14.50 1.97 11.94
C GLY A 204 -13.73 0.74 11.41
N ARG A 205 -13.49 -0.27 12.26
CA ARG A 205 -12.84 -1.53 11.83
C ARG A 205 -13.78 -2.31 10.90
N PRO A 206 -13.27 -2.98 9.85
CA PRO A 206 -14.08 -3.78 8.94
C PRO A 206 -14.63 -4.96 9.71
N ARG A 207 -15.92 -5.19 9.62
CA ARG A 207 -16.47 -6.44 10.13
C ARG A 207 -16.20 -7.47 9.05
N LYS A 208 -15.81 -8.70 9.43
CA LYS A 208 -15.72 -9.85 8.49
C LYS A 208 -16.96 -9.99 7.61
N VAL A 209 -18.09 -9.53 8.14
CA VAL A 209 -19.41 -9.47 7.52
C VAL A 209 -19.46 -8.54 6.30
N ASP A 210 -18.69 -7.45 6.28
CA ASP A 210 -18.75 -6.45 5.21
C ASP A 210 -18.13 -6.98 3.91
N LYS A 211 -16.98 -7.69 4.00
CA LYS A 211 -16.34 -8.38 2.86
C LYS A 211 -17.26 -9.44 2.26
N ALA A 212 -17.91 -10.25 3.10
CA ALA A 212 -18.84 -11.26 2.66
C ALA A 212 -20.13 -10.67 2.07
N LEU A 213 -20.61 -9.54 2.58
CA LEU A 213 -21.77 -8.83 2.05
C LEU A 213 -21.48 -8.27 0.64
N ALA A 214 -20.30 -7.67 0.45
CA ALA A 214 -19.87 -7.18 -0.86
C ALA A 214 -19.75 -8.33 -1.88
N ALA A 215 -19.12 -9.44 -1.49
CA ALA A 215 -19.04 -10.64 -2.33
C ALA A 215 -20.42 -11.22 -2.67
N TYR A 216 -21.33 -11.26 -1.68
CA TYR A 216 -22.71 -11.69 -1.89
C TYR A 216 -23.43 -10.82 -2.92
N LYS A 217 -23.30 -9.50 -2.86
CA LYS A 217 -23.94 -8.59 -3.84
C LYS A 217 -23.38 -8.75 -5.24
N GLY A 218 -22.06 -8.88 -5.36
CA GLY A 218 -21.41 -9.09 -6.66
C GLY A 218 -21.84 -10.42 -7.29
N ARG A 219 -21.93 -11.47 -6.49
CA ARG A 219 -22.29 -12.82 -6.96
C ARG A 219 -23.78 -13.00 -7.21
N PHE A 220 -24.63 -12.39 -6.38
CA PHE A 220 -26.09 -12.51 -6.40
C PHE A 220 -26.80 -11.16 -6.51
N PRO A 221 -26.62 -10.41 -7.61
CA PRO A 221 -27.13 -9.03 -7.75
C PRO A 221 -28.67 -8.94 -7.73
N LYS A 222 -29.38 -10.02 -8.08
CA LYS A 222 -30.86 -10.10 -8.04
C LYS A 222 -31.38 -10.96 -6.87
N GLY A 223 -30.50 -11.32 -5.92
CA GLY A 223 -30.76 -12.31 -4.90
C GLY A 223 -30.33 -13.72 -5.31
N HIS A 224 -30.19 -14.61 -4.33
CA HIS A 224 -29.63 -15.96 -4.49
C HIS A 224 -30.65 -17.04 -4.93
N GLY A 225 -31.87 -16.64 -5.31
CA GLY A 225 -32.87 -17.53 -5.89
C GLY A 225 -33.28 -18.68 -4.96
N ALA A 226 -33.16 -19.91 -5.44
CA ALA A 226 -33.54 -21.14 -4.72
C ALA A 226 -32.44 -21.71 -3.81
N LEU A 227 -31.24 -21.11 -3.80
CA LEU A 227 -30.14 -21.57 -2.96
C LEU A 227 -30.47 -21.35 -1.48
N THR A 228 -30.09 -22.30 -0.63
CA THR A 228 -30.20 -22.14 0.82
C THR A 228 -29.10 -21.21 1.34
N TRP A 229 -29.33 -20.57 2.49
CA TRP A 229 -28.32 -19.73 3.13
C TRP A 229 -27.03 -20.49 3.48
N VAL A 230 -27.11 -21.80 3.68
CA VAL A 230 -25.95 -22.66 3.93
C VAL A 230 -25.08 -22.77 2.69
N GLU A 231 -25.69 -23.04 1.53
CA GLU A 231 -25.00 -23.12 0.24
C GLU A 231 -24.41 -21.77 -0.16
N VAL A 232 -25.18 -20.69 0.01
CA VAL A 232 -24.72 -19.31 -0.25
C VAL A 232 -23.52 -18.96 0.64
N ALA A 233 -23.57 -19.28 1.93
CA ALA A 233 -22.47 -18.96 2.84
C ALA A 233 -21.21 -19.79 2.54
N SER A 234 -21.37 -21.03 2.09
CA SER A 234 -20.25 -21.85 1.62
C SER A 234 -19.59 -21.21 0.40
N GLU A 235 -20.38 -20.89 -0.63
CA GLU A 235 -19.86 -20.30 -1.87
C GLU A 235 -19.17 -18.94 -1.63
N ILE A 236 -19.75 -18.09 -0.77
CA ILE A 236 -19.13 -16.82 -0.39
C ILE A 236 -17.88 -17.02 0.47
N SER A 237 -17.84 -18.04 1.33
CA SER A 237 -16.64 -18.37 2.11
C SER A 237 -15.49 -18.82 1.19
N ASP A 238 -15.81 -19.62 0.16
CA ASP A 238 -14.85 -20.09 -0.84
C ASP A 238 -14.35 -18.92 -1.70
N LEU A 239 -15.26 -18.04 -2.14
CA LEU A 239 -14.92 -16.84 -2.92
C LEU A 239 -14.07 -15.82 -2.16
N THR A 240 -14.25 -15.71 -0.85
CA THR A 240 -13.58 -14.67 -0.03
C THR A 240 -12.41 -15.18 0.80
N GLY A 241 -12.13 -16.50 0.76
CA GLY A 241 -11.17 -17.18 1.62
C GLY A 241 -11.48 -17.05 3.12
N THR A 242 -12.68 -16.56 3.48
CA THR A 242 -13.04 -16.20 4.85
C THR A 242 -14.29 -16.98 5.26
N ARG A 243 -14.11 -17.97 6.16
CA ARG A 243 -15.23 -18.77 6.65
C ARG A 243 -16.27 -17.90 7.37
N ILE A 244 -17.49 -17.86 6.84
CA ILE A 244 -18.61 -17.12 7.43
C ILE A 244 -19.79 -18.05 7.74
N HIS A 245 -20.43 -17.83 8.89
CA HIS A 245 -21.61 -18.60 9.26
C HIS A 245 -22.85 -18.09 8.52
N HIS A 246 -23.71 -19.00 8.06
CA HIS A 246 -24.89 -18.67 7.26
C HIS A 246 -25.83 -17.68 7.95
N GLU A 247 -26.07 -17.82 9.26
CA GLU A 247 -26.87 -16.86 10.03
C GLU A 247 -26.27 -15.44 10.06
N THR A 248 -24.95 -15.33 10.08
CA THR A 248 -24.25 -14.04 10.10
C THR A 248 -24.44 -13.33 8.77
N LEU A 249 -24.30 -14.06 7.66
CA LEU A 249 -24.53 -13.54 6.31
C LEU A 249 -26.00 -13.15 6.10
N MET A 250 -26.94 -14.01 6.51
CA MET A 250 -28.37 -13.74 6.44
C MET A 250 -28.76 -12.47 7.21
N LYS A 251 -28.28 -12.31 8.45
CA LYS A 251 -28.54 -11.11 9.27
C LYS A 251 -27.99 -9.84 8.62
N ALA A 252 -26.82 -9.92 7.97
CA ALA A 252 -26.21 -8.80 7.28
C ALA A 252 -27.02 -8.35 6.07
N VAL A 253 -27.39 -9.31 5.21
CA VAL A 253 -28.21 -9.04 4.01
C VAL A 253 -29.58 -8.49 4.39
N ASN A 254 -30.22 -9.05 5.43
CA ASN A 254 -31.54 -8.58 5.88
C ASN A 254 -31.48 -7.19 6.54
N ARG A 255 -30.45 -6.89 7.33
CA ARG A 255 -30.26 -5.53 7.89
C ARG A 255 -30.12 -4.49 6.79
N GLU A 256 -29.42 -4.81 5.72
CA GLU A 256 -29.21 -3.88 4.64
C GLU A 256 -30.49 -3.66 3.81
N LYS A 257 -31.21 -4.74 3.47
CA LYS A 257 -32.52 -4.64 2.81
C LYS A 257 -33.52 -3.79 3.60
N ASN A 258 -33.49 -3.90 4.93
CA ASN A 258 -34.38 -3.12 5.80
C ASN A 258 -33.90 -1.68 6.02
N GLY A 259 -32.60 -1.40 5.88
CA GLY A 259 -32.03 -0.05 5.99
C GLY A 259 -32.19 0.83 4.75
N LEU A 260 -32.58 0.25 3.60
CA LEU A 260 -32.89 0.96 2.36
C LEU A 260 -34.35 1.43 2.25
N ASN A 261 -35.21 1.04 3.19
CA ASN A 261 -36.63 1.39 3.24
C ASN A 261 -36.98 2.37 4.38
N GLY A 262 -35.98 3.04 4.96
CA GLY A 262 -36.12 3.98 6.08
C GLY A 262 -35.68 5.39 5.71
#